data_AF-A0A2W4JTM1-F1
#
_entry.id   AF-A0A2W4JTM1-F1
#
_cell.length_a   1.000
_cell.length_b   1.000
_cell.length_c   1.000
_cell.angle_alpha   90.00
_cell.angle_beta   90.00
_cell.angle_gamma   90.00
#
_symmetry.space_group_name_H-M   'P 1'
#
loop_
_entity.id
_entity.type
_entity.pdbx_description
1 polymer ?
#
loop_
_entity_poly.entity_id
_entity_poly.type
_entity_poly.pdbx_seq_one_letter_code
_entity_poly.pdbx_strand_id
1 'polypeptide(L)' 'MALLLPGWAAADEKVPVDKLPQAVRAAIEQRFPGAELLKAERDVHRGQIEYEVKLRHEGRRYEVEVLENGEIRDIDRDD' A
#
# COMPACT_ATOMS: atom_id res chain seq x y z
N MET A 1 11.91 -1.23 8.63
CA MET A 1 13.11 -2.07 8.38
C MET A 1 13.32 -2.08 6.87
N ALA A 2 14.15 -1.19 6.31
CA ALA A 2 14.28 -1.07 4.85
C ALA A 2 15.42 -1.98 4.35
N LEU A 3 15.06 -3.10 3.72
CA LEU A 3 16.01 -3.99 3.05
C LEU A 3 16.24 -3.49 1.62
N LEU A 4 17.21 -2.60 1.43
CA LEU A 4 17.65 -2.16 0.10
C LEU A 4 18.55 -3.23 -0.53
N LEU A 5 18.04 -3.95 -1.53
CA LEU A 5 18.84 -4.81 -2.40
C LEU A 5 19.37 -4.02 -3.62
N PRO A 6 20.62 -4.25 -4.06
CA PRO A 6 21.19 -3.54 -5.20
C PRO A 6 20.77 -4.23 -6.50
N GLY A 7 20.04 -3.52 -7.37
CA GLY A 7 19.74 -3.98 -8.72
C GLY A 7 18.73 -3.06 -9.40
N TRP A 8 19.22 -2.17 -10.28
CA TRP A 8 18.49 -1.27 -11.18
C TRP A 8 17.07 -0.89 -10.75
N ALA A 9 16.96 0.22 -10.02
CA ALA A 9 15.75 1.04 -9.83
C ALA A 9 14.45 0.41 -10.36
N ALA A 10 13.88 -0.54 -9.60
CA ALA A 10 12.43 -0.59 -9.50
C ALA A 10 12.07 0.72 -8.82
N ALA A 11 11.95 1.78 -9.62
CA ALA A 11 11.40 3.03 -9.17
C ALA A 11 10.00 2.67 -8.72
N ASP A 12 9.80 2.68 -7.42
CA ASP A 12 8.49 2.61 -6.82
C ASP A 12 7.53 3.46 -7.66
N GLU A 13 6.59 2.78 -8.33
CA GLU A 13 5.71 3.44 -9.28
C GLU A 13 4.58 4.03 -8.47
N LYS A 14 4.67 5.34 -8.20
CA LYS A 14 3.58 6.10 -7.58
C LYS A 14 2.31 5.89 -8.40
N VAL A 15 1.34 5.23 -7.79
CA VAL A 15 0.03 4.99 -8.40
C VAL A 15 -0.93 6.04 -7.83
N PRO A 16 -1.72 6.73 -8.68
CA PRO A 16 -2.82 7.54 -8.19
C PRO A 16 -3.75 6.67 -7.34
N VAL A 17 -4.17 7.14 -6.16
CA VAL A 17 -5.04 6.38 -5.26
C VAL A 17 -6.35 5.93 -5.96
N ASP A 18 -6.82 6.69 -6.94
CA ASP A 18 -7.99 6.38 -7.78
C ASP A 18 -7.75 5.25 -8.79
N LYS A 19 -6.48 4.89 -9.03
CA LYS A 19 -6.06 3.79 -9.91
C LYS A 19 -5.74 2.50 -9.15
N LEU A 20 -5.89 2.51 -7.82
CA LEU A 20 -5.81 1.28 -7.04
C LEU A 20 -6.88 0.29 -7.50
N PRO A 21 -6.56 -1.02 -7.60
CA PRO A 21 -7.53 -2.05 -7.87
C PRO A 21 -8.70 -1.96 -6.88
N GLN A 22 -9.90 -2.26 -7.38
CA GLN A 22 -11.10 -2.23 -6.55
C GLN A 22 -10.96 -3.13 -5.31
N ALA A 23 -10.30 -4.29 -5.45
CA ALA A 23 -10.06 -5.21 -4.35
C ALA A 23 -9.16 -4.59 -3.25
N VAL A 24 -8.08 -3.91 -3.64
CA VAL A 24 -7.19 -3.20 -2.71
C VAL A 24 -7.94 -2.09 -1.98
N ARG A 25 -8.67 -1.25 -2.72
CA ARG A 25 -9.47 -0.18 -2.12
C ARG A 25 -10.51 -0.71 -1.14
N ALA A 26 -11.24 -1.77 -1.53
CA ALA A 26 -12.26 -2.38 -0.68
C ALA A 26 -11.65 -2.98 0.60
N ALA A 27 -10.48 -3.61 0.51
CA ALA A 27 -9.78 -4.16 1.67
C ALA A 27 -9.38 -3.06 2.66
N ILE A 28 -8.85 -1.94 2.14
CA ILE A 28 -8.47 -0.79 2.97
C ILE A 28 -9.69 -0.14 3.60
N GLU A 29 -10.76 0.11 2.84
CA GLU A 29 -12.01 0.70 3.36
C GLU A 29 -12.69 -0.19 4.41
N GLN A 30 -12.63 -1.52 4.27
CA GLN A 30 -13.15 -2.45 5.27
C GLN A 30 -12.32 -2.43 6.56
N ARG A 31 -11.00 -2.31 6.44
CA ARG A 31 -10.09 -2.33 7.60
C ARG A 31 -10.01 -0.99 8.31
N PHE A 32 -10.05 0.10 7.56
CA PHE A 32 -9.93 1.49 8.00
C PHE A 32 -11.09 2.32 7.44
N PRO A 33 -12.32 2.13 7.95
CA PRO A 33 -13.49 2.83 7.43
C PRO A 33 -13.32 4.35 7.57
N GLY A 34 -13.43 5.07 6.45
CA GLY A 34 -13.25 6.53 6.42
C GLY A 34 -11.79 6.99 6.52
N ALA A 35 -10.81 6.12 6.25
CA ALA A 35 -9.42 6.53 6.08
C ALA A 35 -9.24 7.50 4.90
N GLU A 36 -8.33 8.45 5.09
CA GLU A 36 -7.82 9.33 4.05
C GLU A 36 -6.61 8.65 3.38
N LEU A 37 -6.74 8.25 2.12
CA LEU A 37 -5.62 7.72 1.34
C LEU A 37 -4.67 8.86 0.96
N LEU A 38 -3.42 8.81 1.44
CA LEU A 38 -2.43 9.86 1.23
C LEU A 38 -1.54 9.57 0.03
N LYS A 39 -1.15 8.30 -0.14
CA LYS A 39 -0.23 7.85 -1.18
C LYS A 39 -0.46 6.38 -1.48
N ALA A 40 -0.29 6.01 -2.74
CA ALA A 40 -0.25 4.63 -3.17
C ALA A 40 0.96 4.41 -4.07
N GLU A 41 1.57 3.26 -3.90
CA GLU A 41 2.79 2.83 -4.56
C GLU A 41 2.58 1.39 -5.01
N ARG A 42 3.07 1.04 -6.20
CA ARG A 42 3.00 -0.31 -6.73
C ARG A 42 4.40 -0.88 -6.82
N ASP A 43 4.58 -2.03 -6.20
CA ASP A 43 5.82 -2.78 -6.24
C ASP A 43 5.57 -4.21 -6.76
N VAL A 44 6.64 -4.85 -7.20
CA VAL A 44 6.64 -6.25 -7.62
C VAL A 44 7.59 -7.02 -6.71
N HIS A 45 7.06 -7.57 -5.61
CA HIS A 45 7.83 -8.39 -4.69
C HIS A 45 7.76 -9.86 -5.09
N ARG A 46 8.92 -10.49 -5.36
CA ARG A 46 9.04 -11.93 -5.71
C ARG A 46 8.11 -12.39 -6.87
N GLY A 47 7.84 -11.52 -7.83
CA GLY A 47 6.97 -11.81 -8.97
C GLY A 47 5.47 -11.66 -8.68
N GLN A 48 5.10 -11.15 -7.51
CA GLN A 48 3.73 -10.79 -7.17
C GLN A 48 3.59 -9.27 -7.13
N ILE A 49 2.45 -8.75 -7.59
CA ILE A 49 2.15 -7.31 -7.52
C ILE A 49 1.61 -7.00 -6.12
N GLU A 50 2.27 -6.05 -5.46
CA GLU A 50 1.88 -5.53 -4.16
C GLU A 50 1.67 -4.03 -4.26
N TYR A 51 0.74 -3.52 -3.45
CA TYR A 51 0.42 -2.12 -3.33
C TYR A 51 0.73 -1.68 -1.91
N GLU A 52 1.65 -0.72 -1.78
CA GLU A 52 1.89 -0.04 -0.52
C GLU A 52 1.02 1.21 -0.47
N VAL A 53 0.14 1.29 0.53
CA VAL A 53 -0.82 2.39 0.66
C VAL A 53 -0.62 3.08 1.99
N LYS A 54 -0.17 4.34 1.91
CA LYS A 54 -0.07 5.21 3.08
C LYS A 54 -1.40 5.94 3.28
N LEU A 55 -1.96 5.84 4.46
CA LEU A 55 -3.27 6.39 4.81
C LEU A 55 -3.26 7.05 6.17
N ARG A 56 -4.24 7.94 6.41
CA ARG A 56 -4.55 8.47 7.73
C ARG A 56 -5.90 7.96 8.20
N HIS A 57 -5.94 7.38 9.39
CA HIS A 57 -7.17 6.92 10.03
C HIS A 57 -7.16 7.36 11.49
N GLU A 58 -8.25 7.98 11.95
CA GLU A 58 -8.40 8.49 13.33
C GLU A 58 -7.22 9.37 13.81
N GLY A 59 -6.68 10.18 12.89
CA GLY A 59 -5.55 11.09 13.19
C GLY A 59 -4.17 10.42 13.20
N ARG A 60 -4.08 9.12 12.95
CA ARG A 60 -2.82 8.35 12.88
C ARG A 60 -2.50 7.96 11.44
N ARG A 61 -1.21 7.88 11.12
CA ARG A 61 -0.74 7.41 9.81
C ARG A 61 -0.42 5.93 9.86
N TYR A 62 -0.78 5.24 8.78
CA TYR A 62 -0.53 3.82 8.59
C TYR A 62 0.03 3.61 7.19
N GLU A 63 0.83 2.57 7.07
CA GLU A 63 1.33 2.01 5.83
C GLU A 63 0.77 0.60 5.72
N VAL A 64 0.08 0.32 4.62
CA VAL A 64 -0.63 -0.95 4.43
C VAL A 64 -0.14 -1.58 3.15
N GLU A 65 0.44 -2.77 3.26
CA GLU A 65 0.84 -3.59 2.12
C GLU A 65 -0.32 -4.51 1.75
N VAL A 66 -0.79 -4.41 0.50
CA VAL A 66 -1.94 -5.19 0.00
C VAL A 66 -1.61 -5.78 -1.35
N LEU A 67 -1.87 -7.08 -1.53
CA LEU A 67 -1.77 -7.72 -2.83
C LEU A 67 -2.86 -7.22 -3.79
N GLU A 68 -2.65 -7.38 -5.10
CA GLU A 68 -3.64 -7.03 -6.13
C GLU A 68 -5.04 -7.64 -5.89
N ASN A 69 -5.12 -8.82 -5.27
CA ASN A 69 -6.37 -9.51 -4.94
C ASN A 69 -7.10 -8.95 -3.70
N GLY A 70 -6.55 -7.94 -3.01
CA GLY A 70 -7.10 -7.35 -1.79
C GLY A 70 -6.66 -8.03 -0.49
N GLU A 71 -5.76 -9.02 -0.53
CA GLU A 71 -5.18 -9.62 0.67
C GLU A 71 -4.19 -8.65 1.32
N ILE A 72 -4.44 -8.26 2.56
CA ILE A 72 -3.53 -7.42 3.34
C ILE A 72 -2.37 -8.29 3.86
N ARG A 73 -1.14 -7.91 3.50
CA ARG A 73 0.09 -8.56 3.94
C ARG A 73 0.59 -8.01 5.26
N ASP A 74 0.67 -6.69 5.35
CA ASP A 74 1.17 -6.02 6.54
C ASP A 74 0.44 -4.69 6.80
N ILE A 75 0.42 -4.30 8.07
CA ILE A 75 -0.10 -3.02 8.54
C ILE A 75 0.89 -2.47 9.54
N ASP A 76 1.65 -1.47 9.10
CA ASP A 76 2.57 -0.73 9.94
C ASP A 76 2.01 0.63 10.31
N ARG A 77 2.32 1.07 11.53
CA ARG A 77 1.99 2.42 11.99
C ARG A 77 3.17 3.35 11.73
N ASP A 78 2.94 4.39 10.95
CA ASP A 78 3.93 5.43 10.60
C ASP A 78 3.91 6.55 11.67
N ASP A 79 4.46 6.25 12.84
CA ASP A 79 4.65 7.19 13.96
C ASP A 79 5.98 7.97 13.85
#